data_AF-A0A357G5W5-F1
#
_entry.id   AF-A0A357G5W5-F1
#
_cell.length_a   1.000
_cell.length_b   1.000
_cell.length_c   1.000
_cell.angle_alpha   90.00
_cell.angle_beta   90.00
_cell.angle_gamma   90.00
#
_symmetry.space_group_name_H-M   'P 1'
#
loop_
_entity.id
_entity.type
_entity.pdbx_description
1 polymer ?
#
loop_
_entity_poly.entity_id
_entity_poly.type
_entity_poly.pdbx_seq_one_letter_code
_entity_poly.pdbx_strand_id
1 'polypeptide(L)' 'MGDTGAISLGTTLGVVAMLTNSAIILFIIVFVYVLESSSVAIQLTSKRLFKRKVFLAAPIHHHFEA' A
#
# COMPACT_ATOMS: atom_id res chain seq x y z
N MET A 1 -9.22 11.79 2.77
CA MET A 1 -8.24 11.96 3.86
C MET A 1 -7.05 12.73 3.30
N GLY A 2 -6.49 13.70 4.02
CA GLY A 2 -5.29 14.42 3.57
C GLY A 2 -3.99 13.70 3.93
N ASP A 3 -2.87 14.09 3.31
CA ASP A 3 -1.54 13.49 3.51
C ASP A 3 -1.13 13.47 4.99
N THR A 4 -1.43 14.53 5.73
CA THR A 4 -1.15 14.61 7.18
C THR A 4 -1.87 13.51 7.96
N GLY A 5 -3.13 13.21 7.62
CA GLY A 5 -3.91 12.17 8.28
C GLY A 5 -3.43 10.76 7.93
N ALA A 6 -3.09 10.53 6.66
CA ALA A 6 -2.61 9.22 6.22
C ALA A 6 -1.24 8.86 6.83
N ILE A 7 -0.30 9.82 6.82
CA ILE A 7 1.05 9.62 7.34
C ILE A 7 1.05 9.48 8.87
N SER A 8 0.27 10.31 9.57
CA SER A 8 0.16 10.22 11.04
C SER A 8 -0.41 8.87 11.48
N LEU A 9 -1.49 8.39 10.85
CA LEU A 9 -2.08 7.08 11.16
C LEU A 9 -1.12 5.93 10.91
N GLY A 10 -0.43 5.91 9.76
CA GLY A 10 0.55 4.87 9.45
C GLY A 10 1.72 4.85 10.44
N THR A 11 2.22 6.03 10.82
CA THR A 11 3.32 6.16 11.78
C THR A 11 2.90 5.71 13.18
N THR A 12 1.72 6.15 13.66
CA THR A 12 1.20 5.76 14.97
C THR A 12 0.98 4.25 15.06
N LEU A 13 0.40 3.62 14.02
CA LEU A 13 0.24 2.16 13.96
C LEU A 13 1.59 1.43 14.07
N GLY A 14 2.60 1.90 13.34
CA GLY A 14 3.96 1.36 13.41
C GLY A 14 4.55 1.44 14.82
N VAL A 15 4.48 2.61 15.44
CA VAL A 15 5.00 2.83 16.81
C VAL A 15 4.29 1.92 17.83
N VAL A 16 2.96 1.86 17.77
CA VAL A 16 2.17 1.03 18.69
C VAL A 16 2.51 -0.45 18.56
N ALA A 17 2.69 -0.96 17.33
CA ALA A 17 3.06 -2.35 17.12
C ALA A 17 4.46 -2.70 17.63
N MET A 18 5.41 -1.76 17.53
CA MET A 18 6.75 -1.94 18.10
C MET A 18 6.70 -1.94 19.63
N LEU A 19 5.95 -1.02 20.24
CA LEU A 19 5.79 -0.94 21.71
C LEU A 19 5.12 -2.18 22.30
N THR A 20 4.20 -2.80 21.57
CA THR A 20 3.46 -4.00 21.99
C THR A 20 4.15 -5.31 21.60
N ASN A 21 5.36 -5.24 21.01
CA ASN A 21 6.07 -6.39 20.44
C ASN A 21 5.18 -7.26 19.53
N SER A 22 4.20 -6.62 18.87
CA SER A 22 3.16 -7.25 18.05
C SER A 22 3.40 -6.96 16.57
N ALA A 23 4.68 -6.88 16.16
CA ALA A 23 5.09 -6.55 14.80
C ALA A 23 4.51 -7.52 13.76
N ILE A 24 4.34 -8.80 14.13
CA ILE A 24 3.74 -9.83 13.26
C ILE A 24 2.26 -9.53 12.99
N ILE A 25 1.52 -9.05 14.01
CA ILE A 25 0.10 -8.72 13.89
C ILE A 25 -0.07 -7.47 13.01
N LEU A 26 0.85 -6.50 13.10
CA LEU A 26 0.83 -5.33 12.22
C LEU A 26 0.84 -5.74 10.75
N PHE A 27 1.59 -6.77 10.36
CA PHE A 27 1.67 -7.24 8.98
C PHE A 27 0.31 -7.66 8.42
N ILE A 28 -0.55 -8.27 9.25
CA ILE A 28 -1.92 -8.64 8.89
C ILE A 28 -2.79 -7.39 8.75
N ILE A 29 -2.67 -6.44 9.68
CA ILE A 29 -3.45 -5.20 9.70
C ILE A 29 -3.12 -4.32 8.47
N VAL A 30 -1.83 -4.21 8.13
CA VAL A 30 -1.38 -3.36 7.01
C VAL A 30 -1.33 -4.10 5.68
N PHE A 31 -1.75 -5.37 5.63
CA PHE A 31 -1.63 -6.22 4.44
C PHE A 31 -2.25 -5.58 3.19
N VAL A 32 -3.44 -4.98 3.34
CA VAL A 32 -4.13 -4.28 2.25
C VAL A 32 -3.34 -3.05 1.79
N TYR A 33 -2.77 -2.27 2.71
CA TYR A 33 -1.93 -1.11 2.37
C TYR A 33 -0.67 -1.52 1.61
N VAL A 34 -0.07 -2.66 1.98
CA VAL A 34 1.10 -3.23 1.29
C VAL A 34 0.72 -3.68 -0.12
N LEU A 35 -0.41 -4.36 -0.29
CA LEU A 35 -0.90 -4.79 -1.61
C LEU A 35 -1.18 -3.60 -2.53
N GLU A 36 -1.85 -2.57 -2.01
CA GLU A 36 -2.14 -1.32 -2.71
C GLU A 36 -0.87 -0.65 -3.22
N SER A 37 0.12 -0.45 -2.34
CA SER A 37 1.41 0.15 -2.71
C SER A 37 2.19 -0.73 -3.70
N SER A 38 2.17 -2.05 -3.49
CA SER A 38 2.82 -3.02 -4.39
C SER A 38 2.24 -3.00 -5.79
N SER A 39 0.93 -2.82 -5.93
CA SER A 39 0.29 -2.73 -7.26
C SER A 39 0.78 -1.52 -8.05
N VAL A 40 0.97 -0.38 -7.39
CA VAL A 40 1.49 0.84 -8.01
C VAL A 40 2.96 0.63 -8.39
N ALA A 41 3.75 0.00 -7.52
CA ALA A 41 5.15 -0.32 -7.80
C ALA A 41 5.28 -1.26 -9.02
N ILE A 42 4.46 -2.31 -9.11
CA ILE A 42 4.44 -3.24 -10.25
C ILE A 42 3.99 -2.53 -11.53
N GLN A 43 2.91 -1.74 -11.46
CA GLN A 43 2.38 -0.97 -12.59
C GLN A 43 3.43 0.02 -13.12
N LEU A 44 4.10 0.76 -12.23
CA LEU A 44 5.14 1.73 -12.57
C LEU A 44 6.37 1.04 -13.17
N THR A 45 6.80 -0.06 -12.56
CA THR A 45 7.94 -0.86 -13.05
C THR A 45 7.66 -1.42 -14.43
N SER A 46 6.47 -2.00 -14.66
CA SER A 46 6.09 -2.52 -15.97
C SER A 46 5.95 -1.43 -17.02
N LYS A 47 5.38 -0.28 -16.67
CA LYS A 47 5.28 0.87 -17.59
C LYS A 47 6.67 1.39 -17.97
N ARG A 48 7.65 1.34 -17.06
CA ARG A 48 9.02 1.79 -17.29
C ARG A 48 9.84 0.80 -18.11
N LEU A 49 9.71 -0.50 -17.86
CA LEU A 49 10.50 -1.55 -18.52
C LEU A 49 9.86 -2.05 -19.82
N PHE A 50 8.58 -2.39 -19.76
CA PHE A 50 7.87 -3.08 -20.84
C PHE A 50 6.94 -2.16 -21.63
N LYS A 51 6.75 -0.90 -21.20
CA LYS A 51 5.78 0.07 -21.75
C LYS A 51 4.35 -0.49 -21.87
N ARG A 52 4.03 -1.53 -21.09
CA ARG A 52 2.71 -2.18 -21.03
C ARG A 52 2.11 -2.05 -19.64
N LYS A 53 0.79 -1.89 -19.58
CA LYS A 53 0.02 -1.86 -18.34
C LYS A 53 -0.22 -3.29 -17.86
N VAL A 54 -0.02 -3.55 -16.56
CA VAL A 54 -0.30 -4.86 -15.94
C VAL A 54 -1.73 -4.88 -15.40
N PHE A 55 -2.17 -3.76 -14.82
CA PHE A 55 -3.53 -3.55 -14.32
C PHE A 55 -4.24 -2.47 -15.16
N LEU A 56 -5.58 -2.53 -15.25
CA LEU A 56 -6.40 -1.54 -15.97
C LEU A 56 -6.15 -0.13 -15.43
N ALA A 57 -6.13 -0.01 -14.10
CA ALA A 57 -5.71 1.16 -13.34
C ALA A 57 -4.95 0.70 -12.09
N ALA A 58 -4.03 1.53 -11.58
CA ALA A 58 -3.41 1.34 -10.27
C ALA A 58 -3.69 2.61 -9.46
N PRO A 59 -4.00 2.52 -8.14
CA PRO A 59 -3.90 1.34 -7.26
C PRO A 59 -5.01 0.29 -7.46
N ILE A 60 -4.92 -0.86 -6.77
CA ILE A 60 -5.82 -2.02 -6.98
C ILE A 60 -7.30 -1.64 -6.83
N HIS A 61 -7.66 -0.74 -5.92
CA HIS A 61 -9.05 -0.30 -5.80
C HIS A 61 -9.60 0.31 -7.10
N HIS A 62 -8.81 1.11 -7.82
CA HIS A 62 -9.21 1.61 -9.14
C HIS A 62 -9.23 0.52 -10.21
N HIS A 63 -8.49 -0.59 -10.02
CA HIS A 63 -8.60 -1.74 -10.92
C HIS A 63 -9.97 -2.41 -10.81
N PHE A 64 -10.56 -2.46 -9.61
CA PHE A 64 -11.88 -3.05 -9.36
C PHE A 64 -13.06 -2.12 -9.69
N GLU A 65 -12.82 -0.82 -9.82
CA GLU A 65 -13.83 0.18 -10.20
C GLU A 65 -13.94 0.39 -11.73
N ALA A 66 -12.99 -0.17 -12.51
CA ALA A 66 -12.84 0.04 -13.95
C ALA A 66 -13.67 -0.91 -14.84
#